data_AF-A0AAW7L3L5-F1
#
_entry.id   AF-A0AAW7L3L5-F1
#
_cell.length_a   1.000
_cell.length_b   1.000
_cell.length_c   1.000
_cell.angle_alpha   90.00
_cell.angle_beta   90.00
_cell.angle_gamma   90.00
#
_symmetry.space_group_name_H-M   'P 1'
#
loop_
_entity.id
_entity.type
_entity.pdbx_description
1 polymer ?
#
loop_
_entity_poly.entity_id
_entity_poly.type
_entity_poly.pdbx_seq_one_letter_code
_entity_poly.pdbx_strand_id
1 'polypeptide(L)'
;MDLINFKVGYKTISLKILDILLTEKFHNNLTVLPNDNKSFLGVKDYMGIPTPVFDLGIILNGVSTEHSNRDALKQLKSWQKQLNTWFNQLEQALLSSQNSLNTSQCELADFEQFYMEFKTDNDELKSTMSRFNEPFKSLLQKVEDAIKVHK
;
A
#
# COMPACT_ATOMS: atom_id res chain seq x y z
N MET A 1 -5.58 1.04 -35.22
CA MET A 1 -4.25 1.38 -34.67
C MET A 1 -4.11 0.55 -33.42
N ASP A 2 -3.15 -0.38 -33.40
CA ASP A 2 -3.04 -1.35 -32.33
C ASP A 2 -2.18 -0.78 -31.19
N LEU A 3 -2.71 -0.86 -29.98
CA LEU A 3 -2.14 -0.30 -28.77
C LEU A 3 -1.87 -1.42 -27.76
N ILE A 4 -0.79 -1.29 -27.01
CA ILE A 4 -0.54 -2.09 -25.81
C ILE A 4 -0.72 -1.20 -24.60
N ASN A 5 -1.51 -1.67 -23.63
CA ASN A 5 -1.80 -0.97 -22.38
C ASN A 5 -0.83 -1.40 -21.28
N PHE A 6 -0.25 -0.43 -20.59
CA PHE A 6 0.61 -0.64 -19.43
C PHE A 6 0.02 0.08 -18.21
N LYS A 7 0.09 -0.57 -17.04
CA LYS A 7 -0.22 0.07 -15.76
C LYS A 7 1.05 0.69 -15.18
N VAL A 8 0.97 1.96 -14.78
CA VAL A 8 2.05 2.67 -14.07
C VAL A 8 1.44 3.30 -12.81
N GLY A 9 1.61 2.64 -11.67
CA GLY A 9 0.85 2.98 -10.46
C GLY A 9 -0.65 2.83 -10.69
N TYR A 10 -1.42 3.90 -10.43
CA TYR A 10 -2.88 3.95 -10.63
C TYR A 10 -3.30 4.42 -12.03
N LYS A 11 -2.34 4.77 -12.90
CA LYS A 11 -2.62 5.23 -14.26
C LYS A 11 -2.44 4.11 -15.26
N THR A 12 -3.28 4.11 -16.30
CA THR A 12 -3.09 3.26 -17.48
C THR A 12 -2.59 4.14 -18.63
N ILE A 13 -1.51 3.72 -19.28
CA ILE A 13 -0.99 4.34 -20.50
C ILE A 13 -1.10 3.37 -21.66
N SER A 14 -1.23 3.91 -22.87
CA SER A 14 -1.27 3.13 -24.10
C SER A 14 -0.14 3.56 -25.01
N LEU A 15 0.66 2.59 -25.47
CA LEU A 15 1.74 2.83 -26.42
C LEU A 15 1.39 2.12 -27.74
N LYS A 16 1.75 2.73 -28.87
CA LYS A 16 1.60 2.09 -30.19
C LYS A 16 2.47 0.84 -30.22
N ILE A 17 1.91 -0.27 -30.69
CA ILE A 17 2.65 -1.53 -30.74
C ILE A 17 3.93 -1.42 -31.57
N LEU A 18 3.91 -0.64 -32.65
CA LEU A 18 5.04 -0.45 -33.54
C LEU A 18 6.19 0.38 -32.92
N ASP A 19 5.92 1.10 -31.83
CA ASP A 19 6.93 1.89 -31.12
C ASP A 19 7.58 1.09 -29.97
N ILE A 20 7.15 -0.16 -29.72
CA ILE A 20 7.67 -1.03 -28.66
C ILE A 20 8.67 -2.02 -29.27
N LEU A 21 9.95 -1.86 -28.91
CA LEU A 21 11.03 -2.71 -29.41
C LEU A 21 11.13 -4.04 -28.65
N LEU A 22 10.97 -3.99 -27.32
CA LEU A 22 11.10 -5.14 -26.42
C LEU A 22 10.36 -4.85 -25.11
N THR A 23 9.77 -5.88 -24.50
CA THR A 23 9.34 -5.86 -23.10
C THR A 23 10.18 -6.84 -22.29
N GLU A 24 10.66 -6.40 -21.13
CA GLU A 24 11.44 -7.24 -20.24
C GLU A 24 11.15 -6.88 -18.78
N LYS A 25 11.47 -7.82 -17.88
CA LYS A 25 11.43 -7.53 -16.45
C LYS A 25 12.59 -6.61 -16.09
N PHE A 26 12.28 -5.54 -15.35
CA PHE A 26 13.30 -4.65 -14.83
C PHE A 26 14.25 -5.38 -13.87
N HIS A 27 15.54 -5.18 -14.07
CA HIS A 27 16.61 -5.62 -13.18
C HIS A 27 17.50 -4.42 -12.87
N ASN A 28 18.01 -4.33 -11.63
CA ASN A 28 18.86 -3.21 -11.21
C ASN A 28 20.31 -3.41 -11.66
N ASN A 29 20.52 -3.58 -12.97
CA ASN A 29 21.82 -3.82 -13.61
C ASN A 29 22.18 -2.71 -14.61
N LEU A 30 21.71 -1.49 -14.35
CA LEU A 30 21.96 -0.33 -15.18
C LEU A 30 23.35 0.26 -14.91
N THR A 31 23.96 0.81 -15.95
CA THR A 31 25.14 1.67 -15.80
C THR A 31 24.66 3.05 -15.36
N VAL A 32 25.08 3.47 -14.16
CA VAL A 32 24.70 4.78 -13.60
C VAL A 32 25.60 5.86 -14.18
N LEU A 33 24.99 6.93 -14.68
CA LEU A 33 25.68 8.13 -15.16
C LEU A 33 25.24 9.34 -14.33
N PRO A 34 26.12 10.32 -14.06
CA PRO A 34 25.73 11.57 -13.43
C PRO A 34 24.63 12.27 -14.24
N ASN A 35 23.48 12.52 -13.61
CA ASN A 35 22.34 13.16 -14.25
C ASN A 35 21.49 13.88 -13.20
N ASP A 36 21.00 15.08 -13.55
CA ASP A 36 20.12 15.88 -12.70
C ASP A 36 18.64 15.49 -12.84
N ASN A 37 18.30 14.69 -13.86
CA ASN A 37 16.94 14.23 -14.09
C ASN A 37 16.54 13.14 -13.10
N LYS A 38 15.62 13.46 -12.18
CA LYS A 38 15.10 12.55 -11.15
C LYS A 38 14.47 11.26 -11.70
N SER A 39 13.97 11.28 -12.94
CA SER A 39 13.37 10.09 -13.56
C SER A 39 14.39 9.19 -14.25
N PHE A 40 15.63 9.65 -14.45
CA PHE A 40 16.66 8.85 -15.11
C PHE A 40 17.23 7.82 -14.14
N LEU A 41 17.18 6.55 -14.54
CA LEU A 41 17.68 5.43 -13.72
C LEU A 41 19.09 5.00 -14.13
N GLY A 42 19.46 5.21 -15.39
CA GLY A 42 20.75 4.79 -15.93
C GLY A 42 20.65 4.38 -17.40
N VAL A 43 21.69 3.71 -17.89
CA VAL A 43 21.78 3.22 -19.27
C VAL A 43 21.90 1.71 -19.27
N LYS A 44 21.28 1.07 -20.26
CA LYS A 44 21.40 -0.36 -20.55
C LYS A 44 21.82 -0.58 -22.00
N ASP A 45 22.60 -1.63 -22.26
CA ASP A 45 22.86 -2.06 -23.62
C ASP A 45 21.64 -2.78 -24.21
N TYR A 46 21.14 -2.25 -25.32
CA TYR A 46 20.14 -2.91 -26.15
C TYR A 46 20.73 -3.15 -27.53
N MET A 47 21.09 -4.40 -27.83
CA MET A 47 21.69 -4.80 -29.12
C MET A 47 22.90 -3.96 -29.52
N GLY A 48 23.80 -3.66 -28.57
CA GLY A 48 24.97 -2.82 -28.81
C GLY A 48 24.69 -1.31 -28.80
N ILE A 49 23.45 -0.89 -28.53
CA ILE A 49 23.04 0.51 -28.45
C ILE A 49 22.80 0.89 -26.98
N PRO A 50 23.55 1.86 -26.44
CA PRO A 50 23.32 2.38 -25.08
C PRO A 50 21.96 3.10 -25.04
N THR A 51 21.00 2.50 -24.34
CA THR A 51 19.62 2.96 -24.24
C THR A 51 19.34 3.51 -22.84
N PRO A 52 18.89 4.77 -22.71
CA PRO A 52 18.56 5.35 -21.42
C PRO A 52 17.27 4.75 -20.87
N VAL A 53 17.25 4.49 -19.56
CA VAL A 53 16.11 3.92 -18.85
C VAL A 53 15.55 4.98 -17.89
N PHE A 54 14.22 5.16 -17.93
CA PHE A 54 13.52 6.15 -17.12
C PHE A 54 12.41 5.51 -16.27
N ASP A 55 12.18 6.05 -15.09
CA ASP A 55 11.05 5.71 -14.21
C ASP A 55 9.80 6.48 -14.64
N LEU A 56 8.88 5.77 -15.31
CA LEU A 56 7.58 6.32 -15.71
C LEU A 56 6.70 6.71 -14.51
N GLY A 57 6.88 6.07 -13.35
CA GLY A 57 6.18 6.45 -12.13
C GLY A 57 6.53 7.88 -11.72
N ILE A 58 7.82 8.23 -11.72
CA ILE A 58 8.27 9.60 -11.45
C ILE A 58 7.77 10.57 -12.52
N ILE A 59 7.84 10.20 -13.80
CA ILE A 59 7.41 11.06 -14.91
C ILE A 59 5.90 11.38 -14.81
N LEU A 60 5.08 10.38 -14.53
CA LEU A 60 3.62 10.52 -14.60
C LEU A 60 2.98 10.91 -13.28
N ASN A 61 3.57 10.52 -12.14
CA ASN A 61 2.99 10.68 -10.81
C ASN A 61 3.83 11.58 -9.89
N GLY A 62 5.01 12.03 -10.33
CA GLY A 62 5.95 12.83 -9.52
C GLY A 62 6.73 12.03 -8.48
N VAL A 63 6.35 10.79 -8.22
CA VAL A 63 6.99 9.87 -7.26
C VAL A 63 7.09 8.47 -7.86
N SER A 64 8.13 7.72 -7.52
CA SER A 64 8.27 6.33 -7.99
C SER A 64 7.20 5.45 -7.36
N THR A 65 6.82 4.39 -8.09
CA THR A 65 5.89 3.38 -7.56
C THR A 65 6.46 2.69 -6.31
N GLU A 66 7.78 2.47 -6.26
CA GLU A 66 8.45 1.93 -5.07
C GLU A 66 8.27 2.84 -3.85
N HIS A 67 8.46 4.15 -4.02
CA HIS A 67 8.33 5.10 -2.92
C HIS A 67 6.90 5.16 -2.39
N SER A 68 5.92 5.26 -3.29
CA SER A 68 4.49 5.24 -2.94
C SER A 68 4.11 3.96 -2.19
N ASN A 69 4.56 2.80 -2.67
CA ASN A 69 4.33 1.52 -2.00
C ASN A 69 4.98 1.47 -0.61
N ARG A 70 6.18 2.02 -0.47
CA ARG A 70 6.90 2.07 0.82
C ARG A 70 6.17 2.95 1.82
N ASP A 71 5.60 4.07 1.40
CA ASP A 71 4.85 4.96 2.28
C ASP A 71 3.51 4.37 2.70
N ALA A 72 2.79 3.74 1.77
CA ALA A 72 1.59 2.96 2.10
C ALA A 72 1.91 1.85 3.13
N LEU A 73 3.02 1.13 2.95
CA LEU A 73 3.47 0.11 3.91
C LEU A 73 3.79 0.69 5.29
N LYS A 74 4.39 1.88 5.37
CA LYS A 74 4.66 2.55 6.66
C LYS A 74 3.35 2.90 7.38
N GLN A 75 2.36 3.43 6.66
CA GLN A 75 1.05 3.75 7.22
C GLN A 75 0.37 2.48 7.77
N LEU A 76 0.34 1.40 6.99
CA LEU A 76 -0.20 0.11 7.43
C LEU A 76 0.49 -0.41 8.70
N LYS A 77 1.82 -0.31 8.79
CA LYS A 77 2.57 -0.69 10.00
C LYS A 77 2.25 0.18 11.20
N SER A 78 2.03 1.48 11.00
CA SER A 78 1.64 2.40 12.07
C SER A 78 0.29 2.01 12.65
N TRP A 79 -0.70 1.72 11.81
CA TRP A 79 -2.01 1.25 12.25
C TRP A 79 -1.96 -0.11 12.95
N GLN A 80 -1.17 -1.05 12.43
CA GLN A 80 -0.96 -2.33 13.10
C GLN A 80 -0.42 -2.11 14.53
N LYS A 81 0.50 -1.17 14.71
CA LYS A 81 1.04 -0.84 16.04
C LYS A 81 -0.02 -0.21 16.95
N GLN A 82 -0.84 0.69 16.43
CA GLN A 82 -1.94 1.30 17.19
C GLN A 82 -2.95 0.24 17.65
N LEU A 83 -3.40 -0.63 16.74
CA LEU A 83 -4.32 -1.74 17.06
C LEU A 83 -3.76 -2.68 18.12
N ASN A 84 -2.48 -3.06 18.01
CA ASN A 84 -1.83 -3.91 19.03
C ASN A 84 -1.75 -3.21 20.40
N THR A 85 -1.48 -1.90 20.41
CA THR A 85 -1.40 -1.12 21.65
C THR A 85 -2.76 -1.06 22.33
N TRP A 86 -3.80 -0.77 21.56
CA TRP A 86 -5.18 -0.78 22.03
C TRP A 86 -5.58 -2.16 22.58
N PHE A 87 -5.26 -3.24 21.87
CA PHE A 87 -5.59 -4.59 22.30
C PHE A 87 -4.90 -4.95 23.64
N ASN A 88 -3.63 -4.58 23.80
CA ASN A 88 -2.91 -4.79 25.06
C ASN A 88 -3.52 -3.96 26.21
N GLN A 89 -3.96 -2.73 25.95
CA GLN A 89 -4.64 -1.91 26.96
C GLN A 89 -5.98 -2.51 27.37
N LEU A 90 -6.75 -3.04 26.42
CA LEU A 90 -7.99 -3.75 26.68
C LEU A 90 -7.75 -4.98 27.57
N GLU A 91 -6.74 -5.79 27.25
CA GLU A 91 -6.37 -6.96 28.06
C GLU A 91 -6.01 -6.57 29.50
N GLN A 92 -5.18 -5.53 29.68
CA GLN A 92 -4.82 -5.04 31.01
C GLN A 92 -6.02 -4.49 31.80
N ALA A 93 -6.94 -3.79 31.13
CA ALA A 93 -8.16 -3.27 31.75
C ALA A 93 -9.08 -4.41 32.22
N LEU A 94 -9.23 -5.47 31.43
CA LEU A 94 -10.02 -6.65 31.79
C LEU A 94 -9.40 -7.41 32.98
N LEU A 95 -8.08 -7.53 33.04
CA LEU A 95 -7.36 -8.21 34.12
C LEU A 95 -7.36 -7.40 35.44
N SER A 96 -7.31 -6.07 35.36
CA SER A 96 -7.13 -5.21 36.53
C SER A 96 -8.43 -4.92 37.28
N SER A 97 -9.61 -5.19 36.70
CA SER A 97 -10.95 -4.93 37.27
C SER A 97 -11.18 -3.50 37.82
N GLN A 98 -10.30 -2.57 37.49
CA GLN A 98 -10.39 -1.16 37.89
C GLN A 98 -10.46 -0.28 36.66
N ASN A 99 -11.47 0.59 36.71
CA ASN A 99 -11.89 1.59 35.74
C ASN A 99 -12.89 1.07 34.70
N SER A 100 -13.99 1.81 34.59
CA SER A 100 -14.96 1.64 33.51
C SER A 100 -14.22 1.53 32.20
N LEU A 101 -14.39 0.42 31.49
CA LEU A 101 -14.06 0.28 30.08
C LEU A 101 -14.91 1.31 29.32
N ASN A 102 -14.48 2.57 29.37
CA ASN A 102 -14.72 3.49 28.28
C ASN A 102 -13.73 3.04 27.22
N THR A 103 -14.05 1.93 26.55
CA THR A 103 -13.57 1.70 25.20
C THR A 103 -13.97 2.95 24.46
N SER A 104 -13.03 3.88 24.33
CA SER A 104 -13.16 5.01 23.44
C SER A 104 -13.40 4.39 22.09
N GLN A 105 -14.68 4.33 21.73
CA GLN A 105 -15.17 3.93 20.41
C GLN A 105 -14.37 4.65 19.32
N CYS A 106 -13.72 5.78 19.63
CA CYS A 106 -12.77 6.50 18.80
C CYS A 106 -11.72 5.62 18.10
N GLU A 107 -10.96 4.75 18.78
CA GLU A 107 -9.82 4.07 18.14
C GLU A 107 -10.25 2.91 17.22
N LEU A 108 -11.37 2.26 17.54
CA LEU A 108 -12.00 1.27 16.68
C LEU A 108 -12.76 1.94 15.52
N ALA A 109 -13.43 3.07 15.79
CA ALA A 109 -14.07 3.90 14.78
C ALA A 109 -13.04 4.46 13.79
N ASP A 110 -11.82 4.78 14.22
CA ASP A 110 -10.75 5.25 13.33
C ASP A 110 -10.37 4.19 12.30
N PHE A 111 -10.31 2.90 12.69
CA PHE A 111 -10.03 1.81 11.74
C PHE A 111 -11.25 1.50 10.86
N GLU A 112 -12.46 1.49 11.40
CA GLU A 112 -13.68 1.31 10.59
C GLU A 112 -13.84 2.45 9.58
N GLN A 113 -13.62 3.69 10.01
CA GLN A 113 -13.63 4.88 9.16
C GLN A 113 -12.56 4.77 8.09
N PHE A 114 -11.33 4.39 8.46
CA PHE A 114 -10.28 4.14 7.49
C PHE A 114 -10.69 3.07 6.47
N TYR A 115 -11.21 1.93 6.91
CA TYR A 115 -11.62 0.85 6.00
C TYR A 115 -12.73 1.31 5.04
N MET A 116 -13.68 2.14 5.52
CA MET A 116 -14.74 2.73 4.70
C MET A 116 -14.22 3.80 3.72
N GLU A 117 -13.24 4.60 4.14
CA GLU A 117 -12.61 5.63 3.31
C GLU A 117 -11.55 5.07 2.37
N PHE A 118 -11.04 3.87 2.64
CA PHE A 118 -9.99 3.23 1.85
C PHE A 118 -10.48 2.92 0.43
N LYS A 119 -9.99 3.70 -0.52
CA LYS A 119 -10.21 3.51 -1.96
C LYS A 119 -8.90 3.16 -2.61
N THR A 120 -8.90 2.09 -3.39
CA THR A 120 -7.76 1.70 -4.20
C THR A 120 -8.21 1.20 -5.57
N ASP A 121 -7.49 1.63 -6.60
CA ASP A 121 -7.65 1.16 -7.98
C ASP A 121 -6.78 -0.09 -8.27
N ASN A 122 -6.03 -0.56 -7.26
CA ASN A 122 -5.25 -1.78 -7.34
C ASN A 122 -6.10 -2.98 -6.92
N ASP A 123 -6.45 -3.83 -7.88
CA ASP A 123 -7.30 -5.01 -7.68
C ASP A 123 -6.72 -6.01 -6.65
N GLU A 124 -5.40 -6.20 -6.62
CA GLU A 124 -4.73 -7.08 -5.65
C GLU A 124 -4.81 -6.51 -4.23
N LEU A 125 -4.60 -5.20 -4.08
CA LEU A 125 -4.70 -4.53 -2.79
C LEU A 125 -6.14 -4.52 -2.30
N LYS A 126 -7.11 -4.30 -3.21
CA LYS A 126 -8.54 -4.40 -2.91
C LYS A 126 -8.92 -5.80 -2.44
N SER A 127 -8.46 -6.83 -3.15
CA SER A 127 -8.68 -8.23 -2.75
C SER A 127 -8.05 -8.52 -1.38
N THR A 128 -6.80 -8.08 -1.18
CA THR A 128 -6.09 -8.25 0.09
C THR A 128 -6.82 -7.58 1.25
N MET A 129 -7.25 -6.31 1.09
CA MET A 129 -8.00 -5.58 2.11
C MET A 129 -9.37 -6.21 2.39
N SER A 130 -10.06 -6.72 1.36
CA SER A 130 -11.35 -7.40 1.57
C SER A 130 -11.24 -8.63 2.48
N ARG A 131 -10.10 -9.32 2.47
CA ARG A 131 -9.81 -10.46 3.36
C ARG A 131 -9.59 -10.05 4.82
N PHE A 132 -9.26 -8.79 5.10
CA PHE A 132 -9.09 -8.28 6.46
C PHE A 132 -10.42 -7.89 7.12
N ASN A 133 -11.44 -7.55 6.33
CA ASN A 133 -12.71 -7.04 6.83
C ASN A 133 -13.44 -8.04 7.75
N GLU A 134 -13.61 -9.28 7.28
CA GLU A 134 -14.32 -10.32 8.03
C GLU A 134 -13.61 -10.68 9.36
N PRO A 135 -12.29 -10.95 9.38
CA PRO A 135 -11.55 -11.14 10.63
C PRO A 135 -11.66 -9.96 11.59
N PHE A 136 -11.60 -8.72 11.07
CA PHE A 136 -11.67 -7.52 11.90
C PHE A 136 -13.05 -7.35 12.56
N LYS A 137 -14.13 -7.52 11.79
CA LYS A 137 -15.50 -7.51 12.33
C LYS A 137 -15.73 -8.61 13.35
N SER A 138 -15.22 -9.81 13.10
CA SER A 138 -15.30 -10.91 14.07
C SER A 138 -14.56 -10.59 15.37
N LEU A 139 -13.39 -9.97 15.28
CA LEU A 139 -12.63 -9.51 16.44
C LEU A 139 -13.41 -8.45 17.23
N LEU A 140 -13.97 -7.45 16.54
CA LEU A 140 -14.81 -6.42 17.15
C LEU A 140 -15.99 -7.01 17.92
N GLN A 141 -16.73 -7.93 17.30
CA GLN A 141 -17.88 -8.57 17.95
C GLN A 141 -17.45 -9.33 19.21
N LYS A 142 -16.34 -10.07 19.14
CA LYS A 142 -15.81 -10.80 20.31
C LYS A 142 -15.38 -9.86 21.44
N VAL A 143 -14.82 -8.69 21.11
CA VAL A 143 -14.48 -7.68 22.11
C VAL A 143 -15.74 -7.10 22.76
N GLU A 144 -16.75 -6.75 21.97
CA GLU A 144 -18.02 -6.26 22.51
C GLU A 144 -18.67 -7.29 23.44
N ASP A 145 -18.67 -8.56 23.05
CA ASP A 145 -19.23 -9.65 23.85
C ASP A 145 -18.44 -9.85 25.15
N ALA A 146 -17.11 -9.80 25.09
CA ALA A 146 -16.26 -9.87 26.28
C ALA A 146 -16.53 -8.71 27.26
N ILE A 147 -16.69 -7.48 26.75
CA ILE A 147 -17.01 -6.31 27.57
C ILE A 147 -18.40 -6.42 28.19
N LYS A 148 -19.39 -6.97 27.48
CA LYS A 148 -20.75 -7.21 28.01
C LYS A 148 -20.75 -8.23 29.15
N VAL A 149 -19.91 -9.26 29.05
CA VAL A 149 -19.78 -10.30 30.10
C VAL A 149 -19.02 -9.78 31.32
N HIS A 150 -18.13 -8.80 31.15
CA HIS A 150 -17.35 -8.18 32.23
C HIS A 150 -18.04 -6.99 32.92
N LYS A 151 -19.21 -6.56 32.42
CA LYS A 151 -20.10 -5.57 33.07
C LYS A 151 -21.11 -6.26 33.98
#